data_AF-L8LT96-F1
#
_entry.id   AF-L8LT96-F1
#
_cell.length_a   1.000
_cell.length_b   1.000
_cell.length_c   1.000
_cell.angle_alpha   90.00
_cell.angle_beta   90.00
_cell.angle_gamma   90.00
#
_symmetry.space_group_name_H-M   'P 1'
#
loop_
_entity.id
_entity.type
_entity.pdbx_description
1 polymer ?
#
loop_
_entity_poly.entity_id
_entity_poly.type
_entity_poly.pdbx_seq_one_letter_code
_entity_poly.pdbx_strand_id
1 'polypeptide(L)'
;MEEKLNLVVFPTRTPLGQELAQAVKKQAEEKYGFHVFVHEYDPSHQFIYAQQFISACANADAIVLDATMEDAAEKHNYRFVPPCSLLERLLIVSRSYVPLNFKGAIEGGAAKYSDPYTPLGQKTNQSILDWLDGELQKISKNPRKYNFFQKIIPWYIRFTVEQWRKVGQSEPLYRKKNQVFISYRSRHHARVIELAQRLKNEEKYRDTFIFYLDPGELVYEDELLSPLRRWQLLSMIQDHIIASREVWLYLTEDYLDSWWTKGEVLSTLRFTSQGDLPDKLKIYDPRMDVVYPIDLQHLPKLSEDHIKRMNLYQTNSHPDMMAPEVLDRNQLVEEEIWSRIPAIRRLFMLDEPAFSSEFWDYYIVPCGLEKKRPTNHRTVPDIPQFYEDLKSIDINDFLKFFREGDLIVSLEQLQRAARGTETLTCPNSSTLLIISEQKPRYIWVPQPFTAKKDGFVGRLKELPVFRLINRI
;
A
#
# COMPACT_ATOMS: atom_id res chain seq x y z
N MET A 1 -23.11 -37.09 11.28
CA MET A 1 -23.61 -35.87 10.64
C MET A 1 -22.43 -35.23 9.94
N GLU A 2 -22.50 -35.04 8.62
CA GLU A 2 -21.50 -34.22 7.94
C GLU A 2 -21.62 -32.78 8.46
N GLU A 3 -20.52 -32.24 8.97
CA GLU A 3 -20.46 -30.88 9.51
C GLU A 3 -20.59 -29.93 8.30
N LYS A 4 -21.74 -29.24 8.17
CA LYS A 4 -21.97 -28.29 7.07
C LYS A 4 -21.02 -27.10 7.21
N LEU A 5 -20.42 -26.69 6.10
CA LEU A 5 -19.52 -25.55 6.05
C LEU A 5 -20.29 -24.25 6.25
N ASN A 6 -19.76 -23.32 7.03
CA ASN A 6 -20.43 -22.04 7.28
C ASN A 6 -19.76 -20.90 6.50
N LEU A 7 -20.53 -20.18 5.69
CA LEU A 7 -20.12 -18.94 5.04
C LEU A 7 -20.91 -17.78 5.64
N VAL A 8 -20.22 -16.70 5.98
CA VAL A 8 -20.86 -15.48 6.47
C VAL A 8 -20.60 -14.34 5.49
N VAL A 9 -21.65 -13.60 5.11
CA VAL A 9 -21.58 -12.51 4.14
C VAL A 9 -21.99 -11.19 4.79
N PHE A 10 -21.15 -10.18 4.65
CA PHE A 10 -21.39 -8.80 5.11
C PHE A 10 -21.51 -7.87 3.88
N PRO A 11 -22.71 -7.67 3.33
CA PRO A 11 -22.92 -6.78 2.18
C PRO A 11 -22.73 -5.30 2.55
N THR A 12 -22.57 -4.43 1.54
CA THR A 12 -22.84 -3.01 1.72
C THR A 12 -24.35 -2.75 1.78
N ARG A 13 -24.74 -1.57 2.27
CA ARG A 13 -26.16 -1.21 2.48
C ARG A 13 -26.82 -0.67 1.21
N THR A 14 -26.33 -1.05 0.05
CA THR A 14 -26.85 -0.62 -1.26
C THR A 14 -27.56 -1.77 -1.97
N PRO A 15 -28.48 -1.48 -2.92
CA PRO A 15 -29.13 -2.52 -3.70
C PRO A 15 -28.13 -3.46 -4.39
N LEU A 16 -27.03 -2.91 -4.92
CA LEU A 16 -25.97 -3.70 -5.56
C LEU A 16 -25.21 -4.59 -4.58
N GLY A 17 -24.95 -4.12 -3.36
CA GLY A 17 -24.34 -4.91 -2.29
C GLY A 17 -25.24 -6.07 -1.85
N GLN A 18 -26.54 -5.81 -1.71
CA GLN A 18 -27.53 -6.83 -1.38
C GLN A 18 -27.70 -7.87 -2.49
N GLU A 19 -27.75 -7.42 -3.75
CA GLU A 19 -27.77 -8.31 -4.92
C GLU A 19 -26.54 -9.23 -4.94
N LEU A 20 -25.35 -8.67 -4.72
CA LEU A 20 -24.12 -9.46 -4.63
C LEU A 20 -24.21 -10.50 -3.52
N ALA A 21 -24.69 -10.14 -2.33
CA ALA A 21 -24.82 -11.10 -1.22
C ALA A 21 -25.79 -12.24 -1.53
N GLN A 22 -26.92 -11.95 -2.18
CA GLN A 22 -27.87 -13.00 -2.59
C GLN A 22 -27.27 -13.92 -3.66
N ALA A 23 -26.53 -13.36 -4.62
CA ALA A 23 -25.84 -14.15 -5.64
C ALA A 23 -24.73 -15.03 -5.04
N VAL A 24 -23.93 -14.48 -4.11
CA VAL A 24 -22.91 -15.25 -3.36
C VAL A 24 -23.55 -16.37 -2.56
N LYS A 25 -24.65 -16.08 -1.86
CA LYS A 25 -25.42 -17.07 -1.11
C LYS A 25 -25.84 -18.23 -2.01
N LYS A 26 -26.54 -17.91 -3.10
CA LYS A 26 -27.01 -18.91 -4.07
C LYS A 26 -25.86 -19.77 -4.58
N GLN A 27 -24.78 -19.15 -5.05
CA GLN A 27 -23.61 -19.85 -5.60
C GLN A 27 -22.95 -20.77 -4.58
N ALA A 28 -22.77 -20.30 -3.33
CA ALA A 28 -22.12 -21.07 -2.29
C ALA A 28 -22.97 -22.25 -1.78
N GLU A 29 -24.28 -22.05 -1.64
CA GLU A 29 -25.24 -23.11 -1.24
C GLU A 29 -25.36 -24.16 -2.33
N GLU A 30 -25.58 -23.76 -3.59
CA GLU A 30 -25.86 -24.68 -4.70
C GLU A 30 -24.62 -25.44 -5.18
N LYS A 31 -23.45 -24.77 -5.30
CA LYS A 31 -22.25 -25.41 -5.88
C LYS A 31 -21.36 -26.10 -4.84
N TYR A 32 -21.31 -25.59 -3.62
CA TYR A 32 -20.27 -25.95 -2.65
C TYR A 32 -20.84 -26.43 -1.30
N GLY A 33 -22.16 -26.43 -1.13
CA GLY A 33 -22.83 -26.97 0.07
C GLY A 33 -22.59 -26.16 1.34
N PHE A 34 -22.24 -24.87 1.23
CA PHE A 34 -22.17 -24.00 2.40
C PHE A 34 -23.57 -23.75 2.96
N HIS A 35 -23.65 -23.57 4.27
CA HIS A 35 -24.75 -22.90 4.94
C HIS A 35 -24.39 -21.41 5.07
N VAL A 36 -25.18 -20.54 4.43
CA VAL A 36 -24.81 -19.12 4.28
C VAL A 36 -25.63 -18.23 5.18
N PHE A 37 -24.96 -17.39 5.95
CA PHE A 37 -25.55 -16.34 6.77
C PHE A 37 -25.25 -14.98 6.15
N VAL A 38 -26.28 -14.22 5.80
CA VAL A 38 -26.13 -12.84 5.34
C VAL A 38 -26.45 -11.92 6.52
N HIS A 39 -25.46 -11.16 6.97
CA HIS A 39 -25.63 -10.18 8.05
C HIS A 39 -25.88 -8.80 7.48
N GLU A 40 -27.15 -8.41 7.47
CA GLU A 40 -27.57 -7.06 7.16
C GLU A 40 -27.35 -6.14 8.37
N TYR A 41 -26.99 -4.89 8.09
CA TYR A 41 -26.77 -3.90 9.14
C TYR A 41 -28.10 -3.32 9.63
N ASP A 42 -28.30 -3.41 10.95
CA ASP A 42 -29.39 -2.75 11.64
C ASP A 42 -28.87 -1.49 12.38
N PRO A 43 -29.28 -0.27 11.98
CA PRO A 43 -28.87 0.97 12.63
C PRO A 43 -29.21 1.04 14.12
N SER A 44 -30.22 0.29 14.58
CA SER A 44 -30.61 0.23 15.99
C SER A 44 -29.70 -0.67 16.83
N HIS A 45 -28.87 -1.49 16.19
CA HIS A 45 -28.03 -2.50 16.83
C HIS A 45 -26.57 -2.45 16.33
N GLN A 46 -26.01 -1.26 16.20
CA GLN A 46 -24.68 -1.06 15.59
C GLN A 46 -23.56 -1.85 16.27
N PHE A 47 -23.56 -1.90 17.60
CA PHE A 47 -22.58 -2.65 18.39
C PHE A 47 -22.67 -4.17 18.11
N ILE A 48 -23.87 -4.67 17.79
CA ILE A 48 -24.09 -6.07 17.46
C ILE A 48 -23.43 -6.42 16.13
N TYR A 49 -23.42 -5.51 15.15
CA TYR A 49 -22.81 -5.76 13.84
C TYR A 49 -21.29 -6.01 13.92
N ALA A 50 -20.57 -5.19 14.67
CA ALA A 50 -19.14 -5.40 14.90
C ALA A 50 -18.88 -6.72 15.66
N GLN A 51 -19.70 -7.06 16.65
CA GLN A 51 -19.60 -8.34 17.36
C GLN A 51 -19.89 -9.54 16.46
N GLN A 52 -20.87 -9.45 15.56
CA GLN A 52 -21.18 -10.46 14.55
C GLN A 52 -19.99 -10.68 13.62
N PHE A 53 -19.33 -9.60 13.17
CA PHE A 53 -18.11 -9.71 12.37
C PHE A 53 -16.98 -10.45 13.10
N ILE A 54 -16.70 -10.07 14.35
CA ILE A 54 -15.64 -10.72 15.13
C ILE A 54 -16.00 -12.19 15.41
N SER A 55 -17.26 -12.48 15.73
CA SER A 55 -17.75 -13.86 15.90
C SER A 55 -17.60 -14.68 14.62
N ALA A 56 -17.92 -14.11 13.45
CA ALA A 56 -17.71 -14.75 12.16
C ALA A 56 -16.23 -15.08 11.94
N CYS A 57 -15.31 -14.16 12.24
CA CYS A 57 -13.86 -14.38 12.15
C CYS A 57 -13.39 -15.61 12.96
N ALA A 58 -14.00 -15.85 14.13
CA ALA A 58 -13.67 -16.98 14.97
C ALA A 58 -14.29 -18.30 14.45
N ASN A 59 -15.52 -18.26 13.93
CA ASN A 59 -16.37 -19.44 13.80
C ASN A 59 -16.70 -19.87 12.36
N ALA A 60 -16.59 -18.97 11.38
CA ALA A 60 -16.93 -19.28 10.00
C ALA A 60 -15.79 -20.01 9.26
N ASP A 61 -16.16 -20.85 8.29
CA ASP A 61 -15.21 -21.47 7.37
C ASP A 61 -14.71 -20.46 6.33
N ALA A 62 -15.59 -19.56 5.90
CA ALA A 62 -15.30 -18.45 5.02
C ALA A 62 -16.12 -17.21 5.42
N ILE A 63 -15.59 -16.03 5.13
CA ILE A 63 -16.27 -14.76 5.32
C ILE A 63 -16.11 -13.95 4.05
N VAL A 64 -17.21 -13.43 3.51
CA VAL A 64 -17.19 -12.46 2.42
C VAL A 64 -17.57 -11.11 2.98
N LEU A 65 -16.67 -10.14 2.86
CA LEU A 65 -16.89 -8.76 3.25
C LEU A 65 -16.93 -7.88 2.00
N ASP A 66 -18.09 -7.31 1.69
CA ASP A 66 -18.20 -6.27 0.67
C ASP A 66 -17.67 -4.95 1.24
N ALA A 67 -16.50 -4.56 0.77
CA ALA A 67 -15.77 -3.35 1.11
C ALA A 67 -15.92 -2.27 0.02
N THR A 68 -16.96 -2.33 -0.80
CA THR A 68 -17.22 -1.26 -1.77
C THR A 68 -17.35 0.08 -1.06
N MET A 69 -16.56 1.07 -1.50
CA MET A 69 -16.78 2.46 -1.13
C MET A 69 -18.00 2.99 -1.86
N GLU A 70 -19.02 3.33 -1.09
CA GLU A 70 -20.29 3.87 -1.55
C GLU A 70 -20.28 5.40 -1.41
N ASP A 71 -21.16 6.10 -2.13
CA ASP A 71 -21.22 7.58 -2.14
C ASP A 71 -21.44 8.21 -0.75
N ALA A 72 -22.03 7.46 0.19
CA ALA A 72 -22.30 7.92 1.54
C ALA A 72 -21.66 7.01 2.58
N ALA A 73 -20.95 7.61 3.54
CA ALA A 73 -20.05 6.90 4.45
C ALA A 73 -20.76 5.92 5.40
N GLU A 74 -22.04 6.13 5.67
CA GLU A 74 -22.88 5.22 6.45
C GLU A 74 -23.20 3.91 5.71
N LYS A 75 -23.01 3.87 4.37
CA LYS A 75 -23.41 2.73 3.55
C LYS A 75 -22.34 1.64 3.44
N HIS A 76 -21.06 1.98 3.62
CA HIS A 76 -19.93 1.04 3.50
C HIS A 76 -19.46 0.46 4.85
N ASN A 77 -18.80 -0.70 4.82
CA ASN A 77 -18.49 -1.48 6.04
C ASN A 77 -17.29 -1.01 6.85
N TYR A 78 -16.46 -0.10 6.33
CA TYR A 78 -15.27 0.43 6.99
C TYR A 78 -15.51 1.01 8.38
N ARG A 79 -16.73 1.48 8.64
CA ARG A 79 -17.09 2.10 9.92
C ARG A 79 -17.25 1.11 11.07
N PHE A 80 -17.48 -0.17 10.74
CA PHE A 80 -17.89 -1.19 11.73
C PHE A 80 -16.93 -2.37 11.77
N VAL A 81 -16.03 -2.48 10.79
CA VAL A 81 -15.16 -3.63 10.62
C VAL A 81 -13.70 -3.18 10.67
N PRO A 82 -12.87 -3.76 11.56
CA PRO A 82 -11.44 -3.50 11.56
C PRO A 82 -10.74 -4.24 10.40
N PRO A 83 -9.61 -3.71 9.87
CA PRO A 83 -8.80 -4.41 8.90
C PRO A 83 -8.27 -5.72 9.52
N CYS A 84 -8.41 -6.80 8.76
CA CYS A 84 -8.07 -8.15 9.21
C CYS A 84 -7.25 -8.86 8.13
N SER A 85 -6.20 -8.19 7.65
CA SER A 85 -5.36 -8.63 6.52
C SER A 85 -4.68 -9.98 6.71
N LEU A 86 -4.57 -10.45 7.95
CA LEU A 86 -3.99 -11.76 8.31
C LEU A 86 -4.98 -12.94 8.27
N LEU A 87 -6.28 -12.67 8.05
CA LEU A 87 -7.31 -13.70 8.02
C LEU A 87 -7.43 -14.30 6.61
N GLU A 88 -6.79 -15.45 6.40
CA GLU A 88 -6.81 -16.23 5.15
C GLU A 88 -8.21 -16.64 4.66
N ARG A 89 -9.23 -16.55 5.53
CA ARG A 89 -10.63 -16.91 5.24
C ARG A 89 -11.56 -15.71 5.13
N LEU A 90 -11.01 -14.50 5.30
CA LEU A 90 -11.71 -13.25 5.04
C LEU A 90 -11.46 -12.84 3.59
N LEU A 91 -12.47 -13.05 2.76
CA LEU A 91 -12.49 -12.66 1.35
C LEU A 91 -13.04 -11.23 1.28
N ILE A 92 -12.14 -10.27 1.08
CA ILE A 92 -12.52 -8.87 0.86
C ILE A 92 -12.85 -8.69 -0.61
N VAL A 93 -14.10 -8.32 -0.89
CA VAL A 93 -14.58 -8.02 -2.24
C VAL A 93 -14.98 -6.57 -2.34
N SER A 94 -14.83 -5.97 -3.51
CA SER A 94 -15.21 -4.58 -3.70
C SER A 94 -15.37 -4.24 -5.17
N ARG A 95 -16.44 -3.51 -5.48
CA ARG A 95 -16.66 -2.89 -6.79
C ARG A 95 -15.74 -1.71 -7.01
N SER A 96 -15.17 -1.10 -5.97
CA SER A 96 -14.16 -0.04 -6.09
C SER A 96 -12.81 -0.49 -5.53
N TYR A 97 -11.78 0.33 -5.66
CA TYR A 97 -10.54 0.11 -4.93
C TYR A 97 -10.77 0.19 -3.42
N VAL A 98 -9.92 -0.46 -2.62
CA VAL A 98 -10.01 -0.47 -1.15
C VAL A 98 -8.91 0.41 -0.54
N PRO A 99 -9.03 0.86 0.72
CA PRO A 99 -7.97 1.55 1.44
C PRO A 99 -6.67 0.74 1.45
N LEU A 100 -5.53 1.44 1.45
CA LEU A 100 -4.21 0.84 1.29
C LEU A 100 -3.88 -0.21 2.38
N ASN A 101 -4.42 -0.03 3.58
CA ASN A 101 -4.28 -0.92 4.75
C ASN A 101 -5.53 -1.77 5.03
N PHE A 102 -6.43 -1.89 4.05
CA PHE A 102 -7.66 -2.68 4.17
C PHE A 102 -7.71 -3.75 3.07
N LYS A 103 -6.71 -4.63 3.07
CA LYS A 103 -6.56 -5.70 2.08
C LYS A 103 -6.82 -7.06 2.74
N GLY A 104 -7.38 -8.00 1.96
CA GLY A 104 -7.52 -9.40 2.38
C GLY A 104 -6.21 -10.16 2.17
N ALA A 105 -6.03 -11.27 2.89
CA ALA A 105 -4.88 -12.16 2.67
C ALA A 105 -4.88 -12.78 1.27
N ILE A 106 -6.06 -12.94 0.67
CA ILE A 106 -6.27 -13.40 -0.70
C ILE A 106 -6.65 -12.20 -1.56
N GLU A 107 -5.82 -11.91 -2.56
CA GLU A 107 -6.01 -10.77 -3.47
C GLU A 107 -6.92 -11.11 -4.67
N GLY A 108 -7.45 -10.08 -5.33
CA GLY A 108 -8.23 -10.19 -6.57
C GLY A 108 -9.73 -9.89 -6.45
N GLY A 109 -10.27 -9.88 -5.22
CA GLY A 109 -11.68 -9.56 -4.94
C GLY A 109 -12.05 -8.07 -5.09
N ALA A 110 -11.06 -7.17 -5.10
CA ALA A 110 -11.25 -5.72 -5.22
C ALA A 110 -10.60 -5.15 -6.49
N ALA A 111 -11.07 -3.99 -6.94
CA ALA A 111 -10.43 -3.27 -8.05
C ALA A 111 -9.07 -2.70 -7.61
N LYS A 112 -8.14 -2.55 -8.57
CA LYS A 112 -6.86 -1.87 -8.34
C LYS A 112 -6.98 -0.37 -8.63
N TYR A 113 -6.08 0.42 -8.07
CA TYR A 113 -6.03 1.86 -8.31
C TYR A 113 -5.61 2.26 -9.73
N SER A 114 -4.85 1.40 -10.43
CA SER A 114 -4.24 1.67 -11.74
C SER A 114 -4.84 0.90 -12.91
N ASP A 115 -5.81 0.01 -12.69
CA ASP A 115 -6.22 -0.95 -13.72
C ASP A 115 -6.78 -0.25 -14.99
N PRO A 116 -6.06 -0.33 -16.13
CA PRO A 116 -6.47 0.34 -17.36
C PRO A 116 -7.60 -0.40 -18.09
N TYR A 117 -7.89 -1.65 -17.72
CA TYR A 117 -8.93 -2.49 -18.31
C TYR A 117 -10.26 -2.42 -17.55
N THR A 118 -10.26 -1.87 -16.34
CA THR A 118 -11.50 -1.47 -15.66
C THR A 118 -11.68 0.04 -15.83
N PRO A 119 -12.68 0.50 -16.62
CA PRO A 119 -12.98 1.91 -16.67
C PRO A 119 -13.23 2.37 -15.24
N LEU A 120 -12.46 3.35 -14.79
CA LEU A 120 -12.60 3.98 -13.46
C LEU A 120 -12.19 3.12 -12.25
N GLY A 121 -11.47 2.00 -12.41
CA GLY A 121 -11.05 1.19 -11.25
C GLY A 121 -12.26 0.56 -10.55
N GLN A 122 -13.19 0.03 -11.35
CA GLN A 122 -14.41 -0.59 -10.86
C GLN A 122 -14.58 -2.05 -11.32
N LYS A 123 -14.96 -2.94 -10.41
CA LYS A 123 -15.37 -4.33 -10.68
C LYS A 123 -16.90 -4.43 -10.75
N THR A 124 -17.38 -5.33 -11.60
CA THR A 124 -18.80 -5.72 -11.61
C THR A 124 -19.07 -6.82 -10.57
N ASN A 125 -20.33 -6.96 -10.14
CA ASN A 125 -20.74 -8.08 -9.28
C ASN A 125 -20.40 -9.43 -9.93
N GLN A 126 -20.58 -9.57 -11.25
CA GLN A 126 -20.22 -10.81 -11.96
C GLN A 126 -18.72 -11.13 -11.85
N SER A 127 -17.84 -10.14 -12.06
CA SER A 127 -16.39 -10.34 -11.92
C SER A 127 -16.00 -10.77 -10.49
N ILE A 128 -16.70 -10.24 -9.48
CA ILE A 128 -16.50 -10.63 -8.08
C ILE A 128 -16.95 -12.08 -7.87
N LEU A 129 -18.12 -12.47 -8.39
CA LEU A 129 -18.65 -13.84 -8.28
C LEU A 129 -17.75 -14.88 -8.96
N ASP A 130 -17.20 -14.55 -10.14
CA ASP A 130 -16.28 -15.42 -10.87
C ASP A 130 -14.99 -15.66 -10.06
N TRP A 131 -14.46 -14.61 -9.42
CA TRP A 131 -13.31 -14.75 -8.52
C TRP A 131 -13.66 -15.55 -7.25
N LEU A 132 -14.81 -15.27 -6.62
CA LEU A 132 -15.29 -16.01 -5.45
C LEU A 132 -15.52 -17.49 -5.75
N ASP A 133 -15.91 -17.85 -6.97
CA ASP A 133 -16.10 -19.25 -7.38
C ASP A 133 -14.84 -20.08 -7.14
N GLY A 134 -13.69 -19.56 -7.59
CA GLY A 134 -12.40 -20.21 -7.41
C GLY A 134 -11.98 -20.31 -5.95
N GLU A 135 -12.15 -19.25 -5.17
CA GLU A 135 -11.73 -19.23 -3.77
C GLU A 135 -12.64 -20.07 -2.87
N LEU A 136 -13.96 -20.01 -3.05
CA LEU A 136 -14.90 -20.83 -2.30
C LEU A 136 -14.73 -22.33 -2.63
N GLN A 137 -14.41 -22.68 -3.87
CA GLN A 137 -14.07 -24.07 -4.23
C GLN A 137 -12.81 -24.56 -3.51
N LYS A 138 -11.78 -23.71 -3.37
CA LYS A 138 -10.56 -24.08 -2.63
C LYS A 138 -10.85 -24.26 -1.15
N ILE A 139 -11.65 -23.37 -0.56
CA ILE A 139 -12.00 -23.43 0.87
C ILE A 139 -12.88 -24.65 1.16
N SER A 140 -13.85 -24.98 0.29
CA SER A 140 -14.73 -26.14 0.51
C SER A 140 -13.97 -27.47 0.49
N LYS A 141 -12.89 -27.57 -0.29
CA LYS A 141 -12.00 -28.74 -0.29
C LYS A 141 -11.10 -28.80 0.96
N ASN A 142 -10.86 -27.68 1.63
CA ASN A 142 -9.97 -27.56 2.78
C ASN A 142 -10.65 -26.79 3.95
N PRO A 143 -11.73 -27.34 4.54
CA PRO A 143 -12.49 -26.66 5.58
C PRO A 143 -11.71 -26.48 6.88
N ARG A 144 -12.21 -25.64 7.81
CA ARG A 144 -11.46 -25.37 9.04
C ARG A 144 -11.49 -26.62 9.91
N LYS A 145 -10.31 -27.16 10.22
CA LYS A 145 -10.21 -28.25 11.19
C LYS A 145 -10.11 -27.64 12.58
N TYR A 146 -11.19 -27.74 13.35
CA TYR A 146 -11.21 -27.37 14.76
C TYR A 146 -10.84 -28.58 15.61
N ASN A 147 -9.80 -28.46 16.44
CA ASN A 147 -9.54 -29.47 17.45
C ASN A 147 -10.55 -29.35 18.61
N PHE A 148 -10.72 -30.42 19.39
CA PHE A 148 -11.72 -30.49 20.47
C PHE A 148 -11.62 -29.32 21.46
N PHE A 149 -10.39 -28.90 21.82
CA PHE A 149 -10.16 -27.76 22.71
C PHE A 149 -10.59 -26.42 22.11
N GLN A 150 -10.38 -26.21 20.80
CA GLN A 150 -10.85 -25.01 20.09
C GLN A 150 -12.38 -24.92 20.00
N LYS A 151 -13.10 -26.04 20.12
CA LYS A 151 -14.57 -26.07 20.16
C LYS A 151 -15.12 -25.69 21.55
N ILE A 152 -14.33 -25.82 22.61
CA ILE A 152 -14.76 -25.59 24.01
C ILE A 152 -14.35 -24.20 24.52
N ILE A 153 -13.25 -23.66 24.01
CA ILE A 153 -12.76 -22.33 24.42
C ILE A 153 -13.71 -21.23 23.90
N PRO A 154 -14.14 -20.29 24.76
CA PRO A 154 -14.93 -19.15 24.32
C PRO A 154 -14.27 -18.38 23.18
N TRP A 155 -15.06 -17.99 22.18
CA TRP A 155 -14.55 -17.43 20.93
C TRP A 155 -13.66 -16.20 21.11
N TYR A 156 -13.89 -15.37 22.15
CA TYR A 156 -13.10 -14.17 22.43
C TYR A 156 -11.67 -14.51 22.90
N ILE A 157 -11.51 -15.56 23.72
CA ILE A 157 -10.18 -16.07 24.11
C ILE A 157 -9.49 -16.66 22.88
N ARG A 158 -10.25 -17.40 22.06
CA ARG A 158 -9.73 -18.02 20.85
C ARG A 158 -9.26 -17.01 19.82
N PHE A 159 -10.06 -15.98 19.55
CA PHE A 159 -9.74 -14.89 18.63
C PHE A 159 -8.47 -14.18 19.09
N THR A 160 -8.36 -13.91 20.40
CA THR A 160 -7.15 -13.32 20.98
C THR A 160 -5.95 -14.26 20.79
N VAL A 161 -6.02 -15.52 21.23
CA VAL A 161 -4.88 -16.45 21.12
C VAL A 161 -4.46 -16.71 19.67
N GLU A 162 -5.38 -16.87 18.73
CA GLU A 162 -5.06 -17.12 17.31
C GLU A 162 -4.48 -15.88 16.61
N GLN A 163 -5.00 -14.67 16.89
CA GLN A 163 -4.43 -13.42 16.37
C GLN A 163 -3.04 -13.17 16.97
N TRP A 164 -2.90 -13.28 18.30
CA TRP A 164 -1.63 -13.04 18.98
C TRP A 164 -0.57 -14.10 18.65
N ARG A 165 -0.96 -15.36 18.42
CA ARG A 165 -0.04 -16.40 17.96
C ARG A 165 0.40 -16.16 16.52
N LYS A 166 -0.46 -15.64 15.64
CA LYS A 166 -0.05 -15.22 14.29
C LYS A 166 0.79 -13.93 14.29
N VAL A 167 0.56 -12.99 15.21
CA VAL A 167 1.40 -11.79 15.36
C VAL A 167 2.76 -12.16 15.96
N GLY A 168 2.81 -13.02 16.98
CA GLY A 168 4.05 -13.44 17.65
C GLY A 168 4.84 -14.55 16.96
N GLN A 169 4.19 -15.38 16.13
CA GLN A 169 4.84 -16.38 15.25
C GLN A 169 4.84 -15.95 13.78
N SER A 170 4.46 -14.71 13.47
CA SER A 170 4.73 -14.17 12.15
C SER A 170 6.25 -14.13 12.00
N GLU A 171 6.81 -15.16 11.37
CA GLU A 171 7.78 -14.93 10.32
C GLU A 171 7.32 -13.66 9.61
N PRO A 172 8.18 -12.64 9.45
CA PRO A 172 7.75 -11.33 9.00
C PRO A 172 6.78 -11.52 7.83
N LEU A 173 5.67 -10.78 7.83
CA LEU A 173 4.57 -10.80 6.82
C LEU A 173 5.01 -11.11 5.37
N TYR A 174 6.27 -10.82 5.07
CA TYR A 174 7.09 -11.27 3.96
C TYR A 174 7.50 -12.76 4.07
N ARG A 175 6.56 -13.71 3.87
CA ARG A 175 6.97 -15.04 3.35
C ARG A 175 7.88 -14.78 2.15
N LYS A 176 9.10 -15.35 2.10
CA LYS A 176 9.92 -15.35 0.87
C LYS A 176 9.02 -15.86 -0.26
N LYS A 177 8.51 -14.96 -1.09
CA LYS A 177 7.72 -15.32 -2.27
C LYS A 177 8.74 -15.78 -3.30
N ASN A 178 8.41 -16.80 -4.09
CA ASN A 178 9.15 -17.06 -5.31
C ASN A 178 8.84 -15.93 -6.30
N GLN A 179 9.44 -14.77 -6.06
CA GLN A 179 9.12 -13.50 -6.71
C GLN A 179 10.40 -12.80 -7.17
N VAL A 180 10.35 -12.23 -8.38
CA VAL A 180 11.33 -11.26 -8.89
C VAL A 180 10.64 -9.91 -8.87
N PHE A 181 11.25 -8.91 -8.23
CA PHE A 181 10.79 -7.53 -8.29
C PHE A 181 11.59 -6.76 -9.33
N ILE A 182 10.93 -6.17 -10.32
CA ILE A 182 11.56 -5.31 -11.32
C ILE A 182 11.29 -3.86 -10.93
N SER A 183 12.35 -3.16 -10.55
CA SER A 183 12.35 -1.72 -10.27
C SER A 183 12.75 -0.96 -11.54
N TYR A 184 11.98 0.08 -11.88
CA TYR A 184 12.11 0.79 -13.16
C TYR A 184 11.48 2.19 -13.10
N ARG A 185 11.72 3.00 -14.13
CA ARG A 185 11.06 4.30 -14.33
C ARG A 185 9.79 4.12 -15.16
N SER A 186 8.67 4.66 -14.68
CA SER A 186 7.33 4.43 -15.25
C SER A 186 7.21 4.65 -16.76
N ARG A 187 7.96 5.60 -17.36
CA ARG A 187 8.00 5.82 -18.82
C ARG A 187 8.44 4.60 -19.63
N HIS A 188 9.17 3.65 -19.04
CA HIS A 188 9.65 2.43 -19.69
C HIS A 188 8.74 1.21 -19.40
N HIS A 189 7.54 1.42 -18.86
CA HIS A 189 6.59 0.35 -18.46
C HIS A 189 6.32 -0.67 -19.56
N ALA A 190 6.11 -0.22 -20.80
CA ALA A 190 5.86 -1.13 -21.93
C ALA A 190 6.99 -2.16 -22.09
N ARG A 191 8.25 -1.72 -22.01
CA ARG A 191 9.43 -2.59 -22.12
C ARG A 191 9.55 -3.55 -20.93
N VAL A 192 9.15 -3.11 -19.73
CA VAL A 192 9.13 -3.96 -18.53
C VAL A 192 8.05 -5.04 -18.63
N ILE A 193 6.88 -4.74 -19.20
CA ILE A 193 5.85 -5.75 -19.49
C ILE A 193 6.42 -6.82 -20.43
N GLU A 194 7.06 -6.42 -21.52
CA GLU A 194 7.69 -7.34 -22.48
C GLU A 194 8.76 -8.22 -21.80
N LEU A 195 9.62 -7.62 -20.99
CA LEU A 195 10.60 -8.34 -20.18
C LEU A 195 9.91 -9.35 -19.24
N ALA A 196 8.89 -8.93 -18.50
CA ALA A 196 8.19 -9.78 -17.56
C ALA A 196 7.49 -10.97 -18.24
N GLN A 197 6.90 -10.76 -19.42
CA GLN A 197 6.32 -11.83 -20.24
C GLN A 197 7.38 -12.82 -20.71
N ARG A 198 8.52 -12.34 -21.17
CA ARG A 198 9.64 -13.19 -21.57
C ARG A 198 10.18 -14.02 -20.40
N LEU A 199 10.39 -13.41 -19.24
CA LEU A 199 10.85 -14.13 -18.05
C LEU A 199 9.89 -15.28 -17.70
N LYS A 200 8.57 -15.07 -17.78
CA LYS A 200 7.60 -16.16 -17.53
C LYS A 200 7.73 -17.33 -18.51
N ASN A 201 8.28 -17.11 -19.70
CA ASN A 201 8.52 -18.17 -20.68
C ASN A 201 9.83 -18.93 -20.44
N GLU A 202 10.75 -18.38 -19.63
CA GLU A 202 11.99 -19.06 -19.25
C GLU A 202 11.75 -20.13 -18.19
N GLU A 203 12.36 -21.29 -18.35
CA GLU A 203 12.19 -22.43 -17.43
C GLU A 203 12.51 -22.07 -15.97
N LYS A 204 13.56 -21.27 -15.74
CA LYS A 204 13.98 -20.79 -14.41
C LYS A 204 12.92 -19.93 -13.70
N TYR A 205 12.06 -19.25 -14.45
CA TYR A 205 11.14 -18.26 -13.92
C TYR A 205 9.66 -18.63 -14.16
N ARG A 206 9.36 -19.79 -14.74
CA ARG A 206 8.01 -20.28 -15.04
C ARG A 206 7.05 -20.23 -13.85
N ASP A 207 7.50 -20.70 -12.68
CA ASP A 207 6.70 -20.72 -11.45
C ASP A 207 6.98 -19.51 -10.54
N THR A 208 7.54 -18.44 -11.11
CA THR A 208 7.97 -17.25 -10.38
C THR A 208 7.03 -16.10 -10.64
N PHE A 209 6.59 -15.45 -9.57
CA PHE A 209 5.81 -14.24 -9.67
C PHE A 209 6.72 -13.07 -10.08
N ILE A 210 6.55 -12.56 -11.30
CA ILE A 210 7.26 -11.35 -11.73
C ILE A 210 6.43 -10.15 -11.32
N PHE A 211 6.93 -9.39 -10.36
CA PHE A 211 6.28 -8.22 -9.79
C PHE A 211 6.93 -6.94 -10.28
N TYR A 212 6.10 -5.98 -10.66
CA TYR A 212 6.46 -4.60 -10.94
C TYR A 212 5.21 -3.75 -10.66
N LEU A 213 5.39 -2.47 -10.39
CA LEU A 213 4.28 -1.55 -10.11
C LEU A 213 3.78 -0.94 -11.40
N ASP A 214 2.47 -0.89 -11.62
CA ASP A 214 1.93 -0.20 -12.79
C ASP A 214 2.00 1.33 -12.61
N PRO A 215 2.23 2.10 -13.69
CA PRO A 215 2.21 3.56 -13.62
C PRO A 215 0.89 4.08 -13.03
N GLY A 216 0.99 4.97 -12.04
CA GLY A 216 -0.18 5.54 -11.38
C GLY A 216 -0.85 4.64 -10.34
N GLU A 217 -0.37 3.41 -10.10
CA GLU A 217 -0.93 2.54 -9.04
C GLU A 217 -0.77 3.20 -7.68
N LEU A 218 0.48 3.55 -7.35
CA LEU A 218 0.83 4.20 -6.11
C LEU A 218 1.32 5.63 -6.33
N VAL A 219 2.07 5.89 -7.42
CA VAL A 219 2.69 7.19 -7.71
C VAL A 219 2.78 7.43 -9.22
N TYR A 220 2.73 8.71 -9.62
CA TYR A 220 2.93 9.18 -10.98
C TYR A 220 4.37 9.64 -11.22
N GLU A 221 4.79 9.62 -12.49
CA GLU A 221 6.14 9.98 -12.93
C GLU A 221 6.65 11.36 -12.49
N ASP A 222 5.73 12.28 -12.26
CA ASP A 222 6.02 13.66 -11.88
C ASP A 222 6.48 13.83 -10.41
N GLU A 223 6.35 12.81 -9.57
CA GLU A 223 6.77 12.80 -8.15
C GLU A 223 6.17 13.95 -7.31
N LEU A 224 5.02 14.50 -7.72
CA LEU A 224 4.29 15.49 -6.93
C LEU A 224 3.63 14.83 -5.72
N LEU A 225 4.35 14.82 -4.59
CA LEU A 225 3.98 14.06 -3.41
C LEU A 225 4.30 14.83 -2.13
N SER A 226 3.51 14.61 -1.08
CA SER A 226 3.91 14.98 0.28
C SER A 226 5.06 14.09 0.79
N PRO A 227 5.84 14.55 1.79
CA PRO A 227 6.84 13.70 2.45
C PRO A 227 6.26 12.38 2.95
N LEU A 228 5.08 12.41 3.59
CA LEU A 228 4.34 11.21 4.01
C LEU A 228 4.14 10.25 2.83
N ARG A 229 3.65 10.75 1.69
CA ARG A 229 3.36 9.90 0.53
C ARG A 229 4.60 9.29 -0.09
N ARG A 230 5.71 10.04 -0.15
CA ARG A 230 7.01 9.53 -0.59
C ARG A 230 7.44 8.34 0.26
N TRP A 231 7.41 8.49 1.59
CA TRP A 231 7.81 7.44 2.50
C TRP A 231 6.80 6.30 2.58
N GLN A 232 5.50 6.57 2.49
CA GLN A 232 4.45 5.54 2.41
C GLN A 232 4.64 4.66 1.18
N LEU A 233 4.87 5.26 0.01
CA LEU A 233 5.20 4.51 -1.19
C LEU A 233 6.39 3.60 -0.91
N LEU A 234 7.49 4.18 -0.44
CA LEU A 234 8.72 3.44 -0.27
C LEU A 234 8.56 2.29 0.75
N SER A 235 7.78 2.48 1.81
CA SER A 235 7.42 1.42 2.76
C SER A 235 6.64 0.28 2.10
N MET A 236 5.66 0.58 1.25
CA MET A 236 4.91 -0.46 0.53
C MET A 236 5.81 -1.20 -0.48
N ILE A 237 6.70 -0.49 -1.18
CA ILE A 237 7.63 -1.11 -2.11
C ILE A 237 8.62 -2.02 -1.37
N GLN A 238 9.08 -1.57 -0.20
CA GLN A 238 9.98 -2.31 0.65
C GLN A 238 9.41 -3.69 1.00
N ASP A 239 8.11 -3.83 1.24
CA ASP A 239 7.47 -5.13 1.48
C ASP A 239 7.73 -6.11 0.34
N HIS A 240 7.60 -5.64 -0.89
CA HIS A 240 7.86 -6.43 -2.09
C HIS A 240 9.35 -6.71 -2.29
N ILE A 241 10.23 -5.74 -1.98
CA ILE A 241 11.68 -5.94 -1.97
C ILE A 241 12.05 -7.06 -0.99
N ILE A 242 11.56 -7.01 0.25
CA ILE A 242 11.87 -8.02 1.28
C ILE A 242 11.35 -9.39 0.85
N ALA A 243 10.11 -9.48 0.37
CA ALA A 243 9.50 -10.74 -0.04
C ALA A 243 10.14 -11.38 -1.29
N SER A 244 10.83 -10.59 -2.13
CA SER A 244 11.42 -11.08 -3.38
C SER A 244 12.71 -11.86 -3.17
N ARG A 245 12.94 -12.89 -4.01
CA ARG A 245 14.25 -13.57 -4.10
C ARG A 245 15.26 -12.76 -4.90
N GLU A 246 14.80 -12.03 -5.90
CA GLU A 246 15.63 -11.21 -6.77
C GLU A 246 14.97 -9.83 -6.94
N VAL A 247 15.80 -8.79 -6.99
CA VAL A 247 15.43 -7.41 -7.29
C VAL A 247 16.24 -6.98 -8.49
N TRP A 248 15.57 -6.68 -9.59
CA TRP A 248 16.18 -6.30 -10.86
C TRP A 248 16.01 -4.81 -11.07
N LEU A 249 17.12 -4.09 -11.18
CA LEU A 249 17.16 -2.68 -11.57
C LEU A 249 17.16 -2.62 -13.10
N TYR A 250 16.08 -2.10 -13.69
CA TYR A 250 15.95 -1.95 -15.14
C TYR A 250 16.75 -0.73 -15.61
N LEU A 251 17.92 -0.97 -16.19
CA LEU A 251 18.89 0.08 -16.50
C LEU A 251 18.38 1.01 -17.61
N THR A 252 18.23 2.29 -17.26
CA THR A 252 17.74 3.35 -18.14
C THR A 252 18.50 4.65 -17.88
N GLU A 253 18.52 5.53 -18.85
CA GLU A 253 19.25 6.81 -18.82
C GLU A 253 18.79 7.76 -17.72
N ASP A 254 17.54 7.63 -17.27
CA ASP A 254 16.94 8.47 -16.23
C ASP A 254 16.67 7.71 -14.93
N TYR A 255 17.22 6.50 -14.78
CA TYR A 255 16.89 5.61 -13.67
C TYR A 255 17.09 6.30 -12.32
N LEU A 256 18.28 6.86 -12.08
CA LEU A 256 18.63 7.50 -10.79
C LEU A 256 18.12 8.94 -10.66
N ASP A 257 17.40 9.48 -11.64
CA ASP A 257 16.84 10.82 -11.50
C ASP A 257 15.61 10.86 -10.60
N SER A 258 15.00 9.71 -10.35
CA SER A 258 13.78 9.55 -9.56
C SER A 258 14.13 9.44 -8.09
N TRP A 259 13.37 10.13 -7.24
CA TRP A 259 13.48 9.91 -5.80
C TRP A 259 13.12 8.46 -5.42
N TRP A 260 12.08 7.87 -6.02
CA TRP A 260 11.66 6.52 -5.60
C TRP A 260 12.63 5.43 -6.03
N THR A 261 13.23 5.47 -7.23
CA THR A 261 14.17 4.42 -7.68
C THR A 261 15.46 4.44 -6.86
N LYS A 262 15.93 5.65 -6.50
CA LYS A 262 16.98 5.84 -5.49
C LYS A 262 16.55 5.20 -4.17
N GLY A 263 15.32 5.45 -3.73
CA GLY A 263 14.75 4.84 -2.54
C GLY A 263 14.69 3.31 -2.59
N GLU A 264 14.36 2.71 -3.72
CA GLU A 264 14.31 1.25 -3.93
C GLU A 264 15.70 0.61 -3.81
N VAL A 265 16.71 1.25 -4.41
CA VAL A 265 18.11 0.85 -4.24
C VAL A 265 18.50 0.92 -2.76
N LEU A 266 18.33 2.08 -2.12
CA LEU A 266 18.70 2.29 -0.71
C LEU A 266 17.94 1.33 0.22
N SER A 267 16.66 1.07 -0.04
CA SER A 267 15.85 0.11 0.71
C SER A 267 16.39 -1.30 0.55
N THR A 268 16.81 -1.69 -0.66
CA THR A 268 17.43 -3.00 -0.87
C THR A 268 18.71 -3.12 -0.04
N LEU A 269 19.62 -2.13 -0.12
CA LEU A 269 20.88 -2.10 0.65
C LEU A 269 20.68 -2.24 2.15
N ARG A 270 19.67 -1.56 2.70
CA ARG A 270 19.32 -1.58 4.13
C ARG A 270 19.07 -3.01 4.61
N PHE A 271 18.25 -3.80 3.91
CA PHE A 271 17.81 -5.12 4.37
C PHE A 271 18.78 -6.25 4.08
N THR A 272 19.59 -6.11 3.04
CA THR A 272 20.50 -7.15 2.60
C THR A 272 21.92 -6.97 3.14
N SER A 273 22.15 -5.92 3.93
CA SER A 273 23.34 -5.72 4.76
C SER A 273 23.65 -6.90 5.71
N GLN A 274 22.72 -7.86 5.84
CA GLN A 274 22.84 -9.09 6.64
C GLN A 274 23.36 -10.33 5.89
N GLY A 275 23.84 -10.21 4.64
CA GLY A 275 24.64 -11.25 3.96
C GLY A 275 24.13 -11.76 2.61
N ASP A 276 22.86 -11.52 2.26
CA ASP A 276 22.22 -12.07 1.04
C ASP A 276 22.18 -11.07 -0.16
N LEU A 277 22.82 -9.90 -0.06
CA LEU A 277 22.72 -8.83 -1.08
C LEU A 277 23.23 -9.21 -2.49
N PRO A 278 24.40 -9.85 -2.66
CA PRO A 278 24.97 -10.13 -3.99
C PRO A 278 24.07 -10.96 -4.89
N ASP A 279 23.36 -11.92 -4.31
CA ASP A 279 22.48 -12.83 -5.06
C ASP A 279 21.10 -12.22 -5.32
N LYS A 280 20.67 -11.29 -4.46
CA LYS A 280 19.36 -10.66 -4.52
C LYS A 280 19.31 -9.51 -5.52
N LEU A 281 20.24 -8.57 -5.48
CA LEU A 281 20.17 -7.36 -6.29
C LEU A 281 20.92 -7.53 -7.62
N LYS A 282 20.26 -7.22 -8.73
CA LYS A 282 20.75 -7.41 -10.10
C LYS A 282 20.47 -6.20 -10.96
N ILE A 283 21.28 -6.00 -11.99
CA ILE A 283 21.09 -4.95 -13.01
C ILE A 283 20.73 -5.63 -14.31
N TYR A 284 19.58 -5.29 -14.89
CA TYR A 284 19.20 -5.72 -16.23
C TYR A 284 19.58 -4.63 -17.24
N ASP A 285 20.47 -4.95 -18.17
CA ASP A 285 20.84 -4.06 -19.28
C ASP A 285 20.01 -4.38 -20.53
N PRO A 286 19.04 -3.52 -20.90
CA PRO A 286 18.18 -3.77 -22.05
C PRO A 286 18.88 -3.68 -23.40
N ARG A 287 20.10 -3.12 -23.49
CA ARG A 287 20.84 -3.02 -24.77
C ARG A 287 21.43 -4.36 -25.18
N MET A 288 21.94 -5.10 -24.19
CA MET A 288 22.60 -6.38 -24.41
C MET A 288 21.69 -7.56 -24.08
N ASP A 289 20.55 -7.29 -23.44
CA ASP A 289 19.63 -8.30 -22.94
C ASP A 289 20.28 -9.24 -21.90
N VAL A 290 21.07 -8.64 -21.00
CA VAL A 290 21.88 -9.37 -20.01
C VAL A 290 21.56 -8.87 -18.59
N VAL A 291 21.59 -9.80 -17.64
CA VAL A 291 21.47 -9.54 -16.22
C VAL A 291 22.85 -9.66 -15.57
N TYR A 292 23.27 -8.60 -14.89
CA TYR A 292 24.51 -8.56 -14.11
C TYR A 292 24.21 -8.72 -12.63
N PRO A 293 24.98 -9.54 -11.89
CA PRO A 293 25.00 -9.43 -10.43
C PRO A 293 25.53 -8.04 -10.04
N ILE A 294 25.04 -7.50 -8.93
CA ILE A 294 25.54 -6.20 -8.47
C ILE A 294 26.94 -6.32 -7.85
N ASP A 295 27.84 -5.41 -8.20
CA ASP A 295 29.09 -5.22 -7.46
C ASP A 295 28.84 -4.36 -6.21
N LEU A 296 28.96 -4.98 -5.03
CA LEU A 296 28.77 -4.31 -3.75
C LEU A 296 29.75 -3.16 -3.50
N GLN A 297 30.94 -3.19 -4.09
CA GLN A 297 31.96 -2.16 -3.87
C GLN A 297 31.54 -0.80 -4.44
N HIS A 298 30.59 -0.82 -5.38
CA HIS A 298 30.07 0.38 -6.03
C HIS A 298 28.74 0.87 -5.45
N LEU A 299 28.24 0.24 -4.38
CA LEU A 299 26.99 0.65 -3.74
C LEU A 299 27.24 1.74 -2.70
N PRO A 300 26.30 2.71 -2.54
CA PRO A 300 26.39 3.70 -1.47
C PRO A 300 26.35 3.02 -0.10
N LYS A 301 27.14 3.53 0.85
CA LYS A 301 27.23 2.99 2.20
C LYS A 301 26.25 3.70 3.13
N LEU A 302 25.31 2.94 3.70
CA LEU A 302 24.39 3.43 4.72
C LEU A 302 25.05 3.38 6.10
N SER A 303 25.09 4.50 6.80
CA SER A 303 25.45 4.53 8.22
C SER A 303 24.30 4.04 9.11
N GLU A 304 24.58 3.72 10.37
CA GLU A 304 23.53 3.35 11.34
C GLU A 304 22.49 4.46 11.52
N ASP A 305 22.91 5.74 11.48
CA ASP A 305 22.00 6.88 11.55
C ASP A 305 21.08 6.94 10.33
N HIS A 306 21.62 6.70 9.13
CA HIS A 306 20.82 6.63 7.91
C HIS A 306 19.75 5.54 8.01
N ILE A 307 20.15 4.34 8.46
CA ILE A 307 19.24 3.22 8.65
C ILE A 307 18.16 3.57 9.67
N LYS A 308 18.53 4.17 10.82
CA LYS A 308 17.60 4.58 11.87
C LYS A 308 16.57 5.59 11.35
N ARG A 309 17.00 6.60 10.59
CA ARG A 309 16.11 7.61 9.99
C ARG A 309 15.17 7.01 8.95
N MET A 310 15.68 6.14 8.08
CA MET A 310 14.83 5.39 7.14
C MET A 310 13.78 4.55 7.87
N ASN A 311 14.18 3.81 8.92
CA ASN A 311 13.25 3.03 9.75
C ASN A 311 12.14 3.90 10.31
N LEU A 312 12.51 5.07 10.86
CA LEU A 312 11.55 6.00 11.47
C LEU A 312 10.52 6.46 10.44
N TYR A 313 10.94 6.94 9.28
CA TYR A 313 10.02 7.43 8.26
C TYR A 313 9.19 6.30 7.66
N GLN A 314 9.79 5.14 7.41
CA GLN A 314 9.09 4.01 6.80
C GLN A 314 8.04 3.43 7.75
N THR A 315 8.36 3.23 9.03
CA THR A 315 7.40 2.74 10.02
C THR A 315 6.23 3.70 10.21
N ASN A 316 6.50 5.01 10.33
CA ASN A 316 5.45 6.00 10.54
C ASN A 316 4.63 6.34 9.29
N SER A 317 5.07 5.87 8.11
CA SER A 317 4.36 6.09 6.84
C SER A 317 3.79 4.81 6.23
N HIS A 318 4.10 3.64 6.77
CA HIS A 318 3.57 2.38 6.23
C HIS A 318 2.06 2.29 6.50
N PRO A 319 1.20 1.97 5.53
CA PRO A 319 -0.26 1.95 5.72
C PRO A 319 -0.74 1.11 6.90
N ASP A 320 -0.12 -0.04 7.13
CA ASP A 320 -0.50 -0.96 8.22
C ASP A 320 0.08 -0.58 9.60
N MET A 321 1.03 0.37 9.67
CA MET A 321 1.73 0.74 10.91
C MET A 321 1.59 2.22 11.28
N MET A 322 1.25 3.09 10.32
CA MET A 322 1.03 4.50 10.58
C MET A 322 -0.12 4.68 11.57
N ALA A 323 -0.01 5.71 12.40
CA ALA A 323 -1.00 6.06 13.41
C ALA A 323 -1.48 7.51 13.18
N PRO A 324 -2.29 7.79 12.15
CA PRO A 324 -2.75 9.16 11.86
C PRO A 324 -3.50 9.79 13.04
N GLU A 325 -4.16 8.98 13.88
CA GLU A 325 -4.80 9.42 15.11
C GLU A 325 -3.83 10.03 16.13
N VAL A 326 -2.54 9.71 16.04
CA VAL A 326 -1.49 10.35 16.85
C VAL A 326 -1.30 11.81 16.44
N LEU A 327 -1.48 12.16 15.17
CA LEU A 327 -1.47 13.56 14.72
C LEU A 327 -2.65 14.32 15.28
N ASP A 328 -3.86 13.74 15.17
CA ASP A 328 -5.09 14.35 15.69
C ASP A 328 -4.91 14.66 17.19
N ARG A 329 -4.28 13.74 17.93
CA ARG A 329 -3.91 13.95 19.34
C ARG A 329 -2.83 15.03 19.50
N ASN A 330 -1.76 14.98 18.71
CA ASN A 330 -0.64 15.91 18.84
C ASN A 330 -1.06 17.34 18.55
N GLN A 331 -1.94 17.57 17.57
CA GLN A 331 -2.53 18.89 17.29
C GLN A 331 -3.28 19.44 18.52
N LEU A 332 -4.08 18.60 19.19
CA LEU A 332 -4.77 18.99 20.42
C LEU A 332 -3.79 19.30 21.57
N VAL A 333 -2.71 18.51 21.69
CA VAL A 333 -1.70 18.72 22.74
C VAL A 333 -0.86 19.97 22.46
N GLU A 334 -0.57 20.31 21.21
CA GLU A 334 0.24 21.48 20.86
C GLU A 334 -0.40 22.81 21.28
N GLU A 335 -1.74 22.88 21.28
CA GLU A 335 -2.51 24.04 21.73
C GLU A 335 -2.36 24.33 23.24
N GLU A 336 -1.88 23.36 24.01
CA GLU A 336 -1.75 23.45 25.46
C GLU A 336 -0.44 24.11 25.92
N ILE A 337 -0.48 24.94 26.98
CA ILE A 337 0.70 25.69 27.47
C ILE A 337 1.87 24.75 27.87
N TRP A 338 1.56 23.57 28.39
CA TRP A 338 2.52 22.59 28.86
C TRP A 338 3.22 21.83 27.72
N SER A 339 2.73 21.92 26.48
CA SER A 339 3.38 21.39 25.27
C SER A 339 4.75 22.03 24.98
N ARG A 340 5.07 23.15 25.62
CA ARG A 340 6.38 23.83 25.53
C ARG A 340 7.47 23.17 26.37
N ILE A 341 7.11 22.26 27.29
CA ILE A 341 8.06 21.58 28.16
C ILE A 341 8.75 20.45 27.37
N PRO A 342 10.10 20.42 27.26
CA PRO A 342 10.81 19.43 26.43
C PRO A 342 10.49 17.97 26.75
N ALA A 343 10.27 17.64 28.03
CA ALA A 343 9.89 16.28 28.43
C ALA A 343 8.51 15.87 27.88
N ILE A 344 7.56 16.80 27.83
CA ILE A 344 6.22 16.57 27.26
C ILE A 344 6.32 16.46 25.73
N ARG A 345 7.09 17.34 25.09
CA ARG A 345 7.34 17.25 23.63
C ARG A 345 7.92 15.89 23.24
N ARG A 346 8.91 15.40 23.98
CA ARG A 346 9.48 14.06 23.78
C ARG A 346 8.48 12.94 24.06
N LEU A 347 7.69 13.05 25.14
CA LEU A 347 6.70 12.04 25.51
C LEU A 347 5.59 11.87 24.45
N PHE A 348 5.13 12.98 23.87
CA PHE A 348 4.09 12.99 22.83
C PHE A 348 4.65 12.99 21.41
N MET A 349 5.97 12.92 21.25
CA MET A 349 6.65 12.91 19.96
C MET A 349 6.36 14.17 19.12
N LEU A 350 6.22 15.33 19.77
CA LEU A 350 5.92 16.61 19.11
C LEU A 350 7.13 17.17 18.33
N ASP A 351 8.34 16.72 18.66
CA ASP A 351 9.56 17.09 17.93
C ASP A 351 9.88 16.11 16.79
N GLU A 352 9.13 15.02 16.67
CA GLU A 352 9.39 14.00 15.68
C GLU A 352 8.85 14.45 14.32
N PRO A 353 9.71 14.64 13.31
CA PRO A 353 9.29 15.29 12.07
C PRO A 353 8.19 14.52 11.31
N ALA A 354 8.10 13.19 11.49
CA ALA A 354 7.04 12.36 10.91
C ALA A 354 5.62 12.68 11.43
N PHE A 355 5.51 13.41 12.55
CA PHE A 355 4.25 13.84 13.14
C PHE A 355 3.97 15.35 12.97
N SER A 356 4.76 16.04 12.15
CA SER A 356 4.57 17.45 11.83
C SER A 356 3.56 17.68 10.71
N SER A 357 2.91 18.85 10.70
CA SER A 357 2.01 19.24 9.59
C SER A 357 2.74 19.30 8.24
N GLU A 358 4.01 19.69 8.26
CA GLU A 358 4.90 19.77 7.11
C GLU A 358 5.11 18.42 6.44
N PHE A 359 5.10 17.34 7.21
CA PHE A 359 5.23 15.98 6.68
C PHE A 359 3.95 15.49 6.00
N TRP A 360 2.78 15.93 6.49
CA TRP A 360 1.46 15.42 6.06
C TRP A 360 0.78 16.30 5.00
N ASP A 361 0.79 17.61 5.21
CA ASP A 361 -0.09 18.56 4.52
C ASP A 361 0.63 19.39 3.45
N TYR A 362 1.95 19.30 3.37
CA TYR A 362 2.76 19.96 2.35
C TYR A 362 3.22 18.98 1.29
N TYR A 363 3.32 19.49 0.07
CA TYR A 363 3.68 18.73 -1.12
C TYR A 363 4.94 19.30 -1.74
N ILE A 364 5.70 18.39 -2.33
CA ILE A 364 6.97 18.68 -2.95
C ILE A 364 6.76 18.59 -4.45
N VAL A 365 6.83 19.74 -5.12
CA VAL A 365 6.98 19.79 -6.56
C VAL A 365 8.48 19.75 -6.84
N PRO A 366 9.01 18.71 -7.50
CA PRO A 366 10.44 18.61 -7.79
C PRO A 366 10.86 19.63 -8.86
N CYS A 367 11.00 20.90 -8.47
CA CYS A 367 11.45 22.00 -9.32
C CYS A 367 12.99 22.10 -9.40
N GLY A 368 13.68 21.41 -8.47
CA GLY A 368 15.12 21.42 -8.34
C GLY A 368 15.79 20.83 -9.56
N LEU A 369 16.60 21.69 -10.21
CA LEU A 369 17.16 21.53 -11.54
C LEU A 369 16.01 21.37 -12.56
N GLU A 370 15.92 22.29 -13.53
CA GLU A 370 15.77 21.77 -14.88
C GLU A 370 16.79 20.63 -14.91
N LYS A 371 16.36 19.36 -14.87
CA LYS A 371 17.20 18.29 -15.33
C LYS A 371 17.65 18.88 -16.64
N LYS A 372 18.90 19.39 -16.73
CA LYS A 372 19.50 19.74 -18.00
C LYS A 372 19.25 18.45 -18.70
N ARG A 373 18.21 18.36 -19.55
CA ARG A 373 17.78 17.08 -20.17
C ARG A 373 19.10 16.49 -20.55
N PRO A 374 19.60 15.41 -19.94
CA PRO A 374 21.04 15.18 -19.92
C PRO A 374 21.42 15.19 -21.37
N THR A 375 22.04 16.29 -21.81
CA THR A 375 21.98 16.64 -23.23
C THR A 375 22.90 15.70 -23.99
N ASN A 376 23.58 14.84 -23.22
CA ASN A 376 24.50 13.80 -23.59
C ASN A 376 24.08 12.37 -23.18
N HIS A 377 22.98 12.13 -22.44
CA HIS A 377 22.54 10.76 -22.11
C HIS A 377 21.15 10.46 -22.69
N ARG A 378 21.04 10.49 -24.02
CA ARG A 378 19.95 9.78 -24.74
C ARG A 378 20.20 8.27 -24.80
N THR A 379 21.32 7.82 -24.25
CA THR A 379 21.79 6.45 -24.29
C THR A 379 21.77 5.89 -22.88
N VAL A 380 21.22 4.69 -22.73
CA VAL A 380 21.34 3.89 -21.50
C VAL A 380 22.83 3.86 -21.10
N PRO A 381 23.19 4.20 -19.85
CA PRO A 381 24.59 4.24 -19.41
C PRO A 381 25.21 2.85 -19.47
N ASP A 382 26.52 2.76 -19.70
CA ASP A 382 27.23 1.51 -19.44
C ASP A 382 27.26 1.18 -17.94
N ILE A 383 27.55 -0.08 -17.62
CA ILE A 383 27.56 -0.56 -16.23
C ILE A 383 28.55 0.24 -15.36
N PRO A 384 29.79 0.55 -15.81
CA PRO A 384 30.70 1.41 -15.04
C PRO A 384 30.13 2.79 -14.73
N GLN A 385 29.52 3.48 -15.71
CA GLN A 385 28.91 4.80 -15.48
C GLN A 385 27.76 4.72 -14.48
N PHE A 386 26.89 3.71 -14.61
CA PHE A 386 25.79 3.51 -13.67
C PHE A 386 26.28 3.31 -12.23
N TYR A 387 27.40 2.61 -12.04
CA TYR A 387 28.02 2.44 -10.74
C TYR A 387 28.57 3.74 -10.15
N GLU A 388 29.18 4.60 -10.96
CA GLU A 388 29.62 5.92 -10.49
C GLU A 388 28.42 6.80 -10.11
N ASP A 389 27.35 6.75 -10.89
CA ASP A 389 26.12 7.46 -10.58
C ASP A 389 25.47 6.93 -9.28
N LEU A 390 25.51 5.62 -9.02
CA LEU A 390 25.04 5.03 -7.76
C LEU A 390 25.83 5.52 -6.53
N LYS A 391 27.16 5.62 -6.63
CA LYS A 391 28.01 6.17 -5.55
C LYS A 391 27.74 7.64 -5.30
N SER A 392 27.30 8.37 -6.33
CA SER A 392 27.03 9.81 -6.26
C SER A 392 25.75 10.16 -5.49
N ILE A 393 24.93 9.17 -5.10
CA ILE A 393 23.70 9.41 -4.34
C ILE A 393 24.05 10.04 -2.99
N ASP A 394 23.70 11.32 -2.81
CA ASP A 394 23.75 11.99 -1.52
C ASP A 394 22.63 11.47 -0.61
N ILE A 395 22.98 10.54 0.27
CA ILE A 395 22.06 9.90 1.21
C ILE A 395 21.50 10.93 2.20
N ASN A 396 22.30 11.92 2.62
CA ASN A 396 21.83 12.92 3.57
C ASN A 396 20.79 13.83 2.94
N ASP A 397 20.99 14.23 1.69
CA ASP A 397 20.00 14.98 0.92
C ASP A 397 18.74 14.15 0.64
N PHE A 398 18.90 12.88 0.28
CA PHE A 398 17.78 11.94 0.09
C PHE A 398 16.87 11.85 1.31
N LEU A 399 17.45 11.89 2.52
CA LEU A 399 16.72 11.80 3.80
C LEU A 399 16.11 13.13 4.26
N LYS A 400 16.32 14.25 3.56
CA LYS A 400 15.64 15.51 3.87
C LYS A 400 14.17 15.43 3.43
N PHE A 401 13.31 16.11 4.18
CA PHE A 401 11.91 16.29 3.79
C PHE A 401 11.78 17.23 2.60
N PHE A 402 12.45 18.38 2.68
CA PHE A 402 12.49 19.38 1.64
C PHE A 402 13.93 19.54 1.21
N ARG A 403 14.19 19.43 -0.10
CA ARG A 403 15.52 19.64 -0.66
C ARG A 403 15.63 21.05 -1.20
N GLU A 404 16.86 21.49 -1.35
CA GLU A 404 17.13 22.76 -1.99
C GLU A 404 16.63 22.76 -3.45
N GLY A 405 15.90 23.80 -3.84
CA GLY A 405 15.31 23.94 -5.18
C GLY A 405 13.97 23.24 -5.39
N ASP A 406 13.50 22.40 -4.45
CA ASP A 406 12.11 21.92 -4.48
C ASP A 406 11.14 23.09 -4.26
N LEU A 407 10.00 23.11 -4.97
CA LEU A 407 8.90 24.02 -4.67
C LEU A 407 7.98 23.34 -3.66
N ILE A 408 7.86 23.95 -2.49
CA ILE A 408 7.03 23.44 -1.39
C ILE A 408 5.69 24.17 -1.41
N VAL A 409 4.60 23.42 -1.50
CA VAL A 409 3.23 23.96 -1.62
C VAL A 409 2.31 23.27 -0.64
N SER A 410 1.40 24.02 -0.02
CA SER A 410 0.38 23.41 0.84
C SER A 410 -0.67 22.67 0.02
N LEU A 411 -1.40 21.75 0.66
CA LEU A 411 -2.56 21.09 0.06
C LEU A 411 -3.59 22.10 -0.49
N GLU A 412 -3.85 23.19 0.25
CA GLU A 412 -4.82 24.20 -0.15
C GLU A 412 -4.38 24.93 -1.44
N GLN A 413 -3.08 25.27 -1.54
CA GLN A 413 -2.51 25.85 -2.76
C GLN A 413 -2.63 24.91 -3.95
N LEU A 414 -2.35 23.61 -3.77
CA LEU A 414 -2.53 22.62 -4.84
C LEU A 414 -4.00 22.49 -5.28
N GLN A 415 -4.94 22.51 -4.34
CA GLN A 415 -6.37 22.47 -4.66
C GLN A 415 -6.84 23.73 -5.41
N ARG A 416 -6.30 24.91 -5.07
CA ARG A 416 -6.56 26.14 -5.84
C ARG A 416 -5.91 26.08 -7.21
N ALA A 417 -4.68 25.59 -7.31
CA ALA A 417 -3.97 25.43 -8.57
C ALA A 417 -4.67 24.43 -9.51
N ALA A 418 -5.14 23.29 -8.99
CA ALA A 418 -5.88 22.28 -9.75
C ALA A 418 -7.24 22.80 -10.26
N ARG A 419 -7.84 23.78 -9.56
CA ARG A 419 -9.07 24.48 -9.99
C ARG A 419 -8.80 25.67 -10.92
N GLY A 420 -7.54 25.96 -11.22
CA GLY A 420 -7.14 27.10 -12.05
C GLY A 420 -7.29 28.46 -11.36
N THR A 421 -7.44 28.51 -10.03
CA THR A 421 -7.57 29.76 -9.27
C THR A 421 -6.25 30.26 -8.68
N GLU A 422 -5.19 29.46 -8.74
CA GLU A 422 -3.83 29.84 -8.35
C GLU A 422 -2.84 29.37 -9.41
N THR A 423 -1.81 30.16 -9.66
CA THR A 423 -0.73 29.82 -10.59
C THR A 423 0.52 29.47 -9.80
N LEU A 424 1.07 28.28 -10.04
CA LEU A 424 2.31 27.83 -9.44
C LEU A 424 3.44 27.88 -10.47
N THR A 425 4.60 28.39 -10.07
CA THR A 425 5.79 28.46 -10.92
C THR A 425 7.00 27.90 -10.20
N CYS A 426 7.84 27.16 -10.91
CA CYS A 426 9.10 26.72 -10.32
C CYS A 426 10.02 27.91 -10.00
N PRO A 427 10.66 27.94 -8.82
CA PRO A 427 11.46 29.08 -8.36
C PRO A 427 12.66 29.37 -9.26
N ASN A 428 13.25 28.34 -9.87
CA ASN A 428 14.50 28.46 -10.62
C ASN A 428 14.33 28.64 -12.14
N SER A 429 13.18 28.26 -12.71
CA SER A 429 12.96 28.27 -14.16
C SER A 429 11.78 29.16 -14.59
N SER A 430 11.02 29.69 -13.63
CA SER A 430 9.76 30.39 -13.85
C SER A 430 8.74 29.59 -14.69
N THR A 431 8.94 28.28 -14.83
CA THR A 431 8.06 27.40 -15.61
C THR A 431 6.71 27.30 -14.92
N LEU A 432 5.65 27.58 -15.67
CA LEU A 432 4.27 27.43 -15.23
C LEU A 432 3.93 25.96 -15.01
N LEU A 433 3.36 25.65 -13.84
CA LEU A 433 2.93 24.32 -13.46
C LEU A 433 1.42 24.18 -13.65
N ILE A 434 1.01 23.19 -14.45
CA ILE A 434 -0.40 22.80 -14.55
C ILE A 434 -0.61 21.58 -13.67
N ILE A 435 -1.45 21.76 -12.65
CA ILE A 435 -1.79 20.73 -11.66
C ILE A 435 -3.12 20.09 -12.06
N SER A 436 -3.22 18.77 -11.97
CA SER A 436 -4.47 18.04 -12.05
C SER A 436 -4.65 17.15 -10.83
N GLU A 437 -5.76 17.35 -10.13
CA GLU A 437 -6.19 16.44 -9.06
C GLU A 437 -6.62 15.09 -9.66
N GLN A 438 -6.18 14.02 -9.02
CA GLN A 438 -6.50 12.65 -9.40
C GLN A 438 -7.41 12.02 -8.36
N LYS A 439 -7.91 10.81 -8.66
CA LYS A 439 -8.61 10.02 -7.65
C LYS A 439 -7.73 9.85 -6.42
N PRO A 440 -8.25 10.09 -5.21
CA PRO A 440 -7.47 9.98 -3.99
C PRO A 440 -7.05 8.53 -3.72
N ARG A 441 -6.22 8.32 -2.71
CA ARG A 441 -6.12 7.02 -2.04
C ARG A 441 -6.76 7.13 -0.67
N TYR A 442 -7.18 6.01 -0.11
CA TYR A 442 -7.71 5.98 1.25
C TYR A 442 -6.83 5.15 2.16
N ILE A 443 -6.82 5.53 3.43
CA ILE A 443 -6.37 4.69 4.54
C ILE A 443 -7.54 4.53 5.51
N TRP A 444 -7.69 3.35 6.07
CA TRP A 444 -8.58 3.11 7.19
C TRP A 444 -7.87 3.53 8.47
N VAL A 445 -8.53 4.34 9.29
CA VAL A 445 -7.98 4.86 10.54
C VAL A 445 -8.87 4.39 11.69
N PRO A 446 -8.31 3.76 12.73
CA PRO A 446 -9.08 3.41 13.92
C PRO A 446 -9.60 4.68 14.59
N GLN A 447 -10.84 4.68 15.02
CA GLN A 447 -11.36 5.79 15.83
C GLN A 447 -11.17 5.48 17.32
N PRO A 448 -10.48 6.34 18.09
CA PRO A 448 -10.29 6.10 19.51
C PRO A 448 -11.65 6.08 20.24
N PHE A 449 -11.71 5.23 21.26
CA PHE A 449 -12.90 4.90 22.04
C PHE A 449 -13.63 6.08 22.71
N THR A 450 -13.16 7.32 22.63
CA THR A 450 -13.84 8.50 23.18
C THR A 450 -14.98 9.02 22.30
N ALA A 451 -15.06 8.62 21.02
CA ALA A 451 -16.21 8.87 20.13
C ALA A 451 -17.36 7.84 20.30
N LYS A 452 -17.42 7.17 21.46
CA LYS A 452 -18.23 5.96 21.75
C LYS A 452 -19.75 6.12 21.74
N LYS A 453 -20.30 7.31 21.55
CA LYS A 453 -21.77 7.45 21.52
C LYS A 453 -22.39 6.75 20.32
N ASP A 454 -21.60 6.51 19.26
CA ASP A 454 -22.15 6.07 17.98
C ASP A 454 -21.60 4.71 17.49
N GLY A 455 -20.90 3.93 18.33
CA GLY A 455 -20.54 2.54 17.99
C GLY A 455 -19.57 2.31 16.82
N PHE A 456 -18.89 3.34 16.32
CA PHE A 456 -17.96 3.24 15.19
C PHE A 456 -16.57 2.71 15.59
N VAL A 457 -16.00 1.89 14.72
CA VAL A 457 -14.70 1.23 14.90
C VAL A 457 -13.59 1.99 14.15
N GLY A 458 -13.93 2.64 13.03
CA GLY A 458 -12.95 3.36 12.22
C GLY A 458 -13.57 4.32 11.21
N ARG A 459 -12.71 5.06 10.51
CA ARG A 459 -13.06 6.00 9.45
C ARG A 459 -12.12 5.85 8.27
N LEU A 460 -12.56 6.27 7.09
CA LEU A 460 -11.67 6.48 5.96
C LEU A 460 -11.02 7.86 6.08
N LYS A 461 -9.70 7.92 5.95
CA LYS A 461 -8.97 9.17 5.72
C LYS A 461 -8.57 9.20 4.26
N GLU A 462 -9.01 10.25 3.59
CA GLU A 462 -8.62 10.54 2.22
C GLU A 462 -7.20 11.09 2.18
N LEU A 463 -6.43 10.61 1.22
CA LEU A 463 -5.10 11.09 0.87
C LEU A 463 -5.14 11.59 -0.58
N PRO A 464 -5.28 12.91 -0.79
CA PRO A 464 -5.31 13.51 -2.11
C PRO A 464 -4.10 13.12 -2.96
N VAL A 465 -4.29 13.13 -4.27
CA VAL A 465 -3.22 12.83 -5.23
C VAL A 465 -3.29 13.85 -6.36
N PHE A 466 -2.13 14.42 -6.69
CA PHE A 466 -2.01 15.43 -7.73
C PHE A 466 -1.00 14.99 -8.78
N ARG A 467 -1.10 15.57 -9.98
CA ARG A 467 -0.19 15.37 -11.10
C ARG A 467 0.23 16.67 -11.73
N LEU A 468 1.40 16.67 -12.34
CA LEU A 468 1.86 17.72 -13.25
C LEU A 468 1.50 17.32 -14.69
N ILE A 469 0.73 18.16 -15.39
CA ILE A 469 0.30 17.88 -16.78
C ILE A 469 1.38 18.28 -17.80
N ASN A 470 2.14 19.35 -17.52
CA ASN A 470 3.00 20.00 -18.51
C ASN A 470 4.47 19.57 -18.51
N ARG A 471 4.84 18.51 -17.78
CA ARG A 471 6.22 17.96 -17.82
C ARG A 471 6.26 16.70 -18.68
N ILE A 472 6.68 16.85 -19.93
CA ILE A 472 7.20 15.75 -20.78
C ILE A 472 8.70 15.93 -20.97
#